data_AF-A0A560HII4-F1
#
_entry.id   AF-A0A560HII4-F1
#
_cell.length_a   1.000
_cell.length_b   1.000
_cell.length_c   1.000
_cell.angle_alpha   90.00
_cell.angle_beta   90.00
_cell.angle_gamma   90.00
#
_symmetry.space_group_name_H-M   'P 1'
#
loop_
_entity.id
_entity.type
_entity.pdbx_description
1 polymer ?
#
loop_
_entity_poly.entity_id
_entity_poly.type
_entity_poly.pdbx_seq_one_letter_code
_entity_poly.pdbx_strand_id
1 'polypeptide(L)'
;MKRIDFSNLKPGDIILTASNTATGRLIRLTTKGTVSHAMIYVQTGSIIDSTSEGVQSRNLQRMIFDEKENFYVFRTKTPLTDLQVRQVIDFARSQIGVRYSKMEAARTFWTRRKSRSNRQFCSRLVATSYAKTGIQIVPNEDYCSPEDLRRSSLLFELEHIEEKLTEQEATVWLNRPDPNDRMRQTHNYILSASRELDTSIEDFTSLTQYLVNHPESDDIVAKIYTDSGYLELYKPEYFDSIAHFDIGILESSTNTKTIEEIRTYCIQTIKEGYTGNLRFATTLAEYKRIQARHRRKTFNLLINLYEELVKLDQVRRETALQWLRSHFPADAATHLETIIPHSEIWLSIVEQVEPNLHALAKRTIAAGDIGGCSTCGDPARDYRLVNNAEAMPGVPSLRLCDDCVGIRRGYGEILEPF
;
A
#
# COMPACT_ATOMS: atom_id res chain seq x y z
N MET A 1 12.30 -25.26 9.08
CA MET A 1 12.12 -24.14 8.14
C MET A 1 11.68 -22.95 8.96
N LYS A 2 11.84 -21.74 8.43
CA LYS A 2 11.50 -20.52 9.18
C LYS A 2 10.91 -19.45 8.28
N ARG A 3 10.21 -18.50 8.89
CA ARG A 3 9.71 -17.30 8.22
C ARG A 3 9.89 -16.07 9.11
N ILE A 4 9.62 -14.92 8.53
CA ILE A 4 9.63 -13.65 9.28
C ILE A 4 8.31 -13.55 10.06
N ASP A 5 8.41 -13.42 11.38
CA ASP A 5 7.30 -12.99 12.22
C ASP A 5 7.07 -11.50 11.97
N PHE A 6 5.92 -11.18 11.37
CA PHE A 6 5.54 -9.81 11.03
C PHE A 6 4.62 -9.15 12.05
N SER A 7 4.34 -9.81 13.19
CA SER A 7 3.49 -9.27 14.27
C SER A 7 4.00 -7.93 14.83
N ASN A 8 5.32 -7.77 14.88
CA ASN A 8 6.01 -6.57 15.41
C ASN A 8 6.51 -5.62 14.31
N LEU A 9 6.28 -5.96 13.04
CA LEU A 9 6.68 -5.14 11.91
C LEU A 9 5.75 -3.95 11.76
N LYS A 10 6.32 -2.82 11.35
CA LYS A 10 5.61 -1.58 11.06
C LYS A 10 5.86 -1.17 9.62
N PRO A 11 4.86 -0.59 8.94
CA PRO A 11 5.07 -0.05 7.61
C PRO A 11 6.27 0.91 7.57
N GLY A 12 7.13 0.75 6.56
CA GLY A 12 8.43 1.39 6.44
C GLY A 12 9.61 0.49 6.84
N ASP A 13 9.42 -0.54 7.66
CA ASP A 13 10.50 -1.44 8.06
C ASP A 13 11.19 -2.07 6.84
N ILE A 14 12.51 -2.19 6.92
CA ILE A 14 13.38 -2.66 5.84
C ILE A 14 13.76 -4.10 6.12
N ILE A 15 13.42 -5.00 5.20
CA ILE A 15 13.73 -6.42 5.33
C ILE A 15 14.89 -6.74 4.40
N LEU A 16 15.97 -7.30 4.95
CA LEU A 16 17.15 -7.72 4.22
C LEU A 16 17.28 -9.24 4.29
N THR A 17 17.53 -9.89 3.15
CA THR A 17 17.66 -11.35 3.11
C THR A 17 18.97 -11.79 2.48
N ALA A 18 19.45 -12.96 2.90
CA ALA A 18 20.67 -13.61 2.43
C ALA A 18 20.32 -14.86 1.62
N SER A 19 19.78 -14.67 0.41
CA SER A 19 19.36 -15.77 -0.47
C SER A 19 20.51 -16.72 -0.80
N ASN A 20 20.27 -18.03 -0.72
CA ASN A 20 21.26 -19.04 -1.08
C ASN A 20 21.41 -19.31 -2.58
N THR A 21 20.72 -18.55 -3.42
CA THR A 21 20.84 -18.59 -4.89
C THR A 21 22.24 -18.16 -5.37
N ALA A 22 22.61 -18.56 -6.59
CA ALA A 22 23.87 -18.13 -7.21
C ALA A 22 23.99 -16.60 -7.28
N THR A 23 22.91 -15.91 -7.65
CA THR A 23 22.82 -14.45 -7.64
C THR A 23 23.03 -13.88 -6.23
N GLY A 24 22.36 -14.44 -5.22
CA GLY A 24 22.51 -13.99 -3.84
C GLY A 24 23.93 -14.12 -3.31
N ARG A 25 24.59 -15.25 -3.58
CA ARG A 25 26.00 -15.47 -3.21
C ARG A 25 26.93 -14.47 -3.89
N LEU A 26 26.71 -14.20 -5.18
CA LEU A 26 27.51 -13.24 -5.93
C LEU A 26 27.40 -11.83 -5.33
N ILE A 27 26.18 -11.37 -5.00
CA ILE A 27 25.96 -10.06 -4.40
C ILE A 27 26.68 -9.93 -3.06
N ARG A 28 26.60 -10.94 -2.18
CA ARG A 28 27.31 -10.93 -0.88
C ARG A 28 28.82 -10.84 -1.07
N LEU A 29 29.36 -11.60 -2.03
CA LEU A 29 30.79 -11.58 -2.35
C LEU A 29 31.24 -10.20 -2.85
N THR A 30 30.52 -9.61 -3.80
CA THR A 30 30.91 -8.32 -4.41
C THR A 30 30.73 -7.14 -3.46
N THR A 31 29.74 -7.18 -2.58
CA THR A 31 29.49 -6.16 -1.56
C THR A 31 30.33 -6.33 -0.31
N LYS A 32 31.08 -7.45 -0.20
CA LYS A 32 31.76 -7.87 1.04
C LYS A 32 30.80 -7.82 2.24
N GLY A 33 29.58 -8.31 2.01
CA GLY A 33 28.44 -8.19 2.91
C GLY A 33 27.78 -9.54 3.21
N THR A 34 26.81 -9.52 4.12
CA THR A 34 26.09 -10.72 4.57
C THR A 34 24.67 -10.83 3.99
N VAL A 35 24.18 -9.78 3.34
CA VAL A 35 22.85 -9.70 2.74
C VAL A 35 22.92 -9.49 1.23
N SER A 36 21.88 -9.94 0.52
CA SER A 36 21.83 -9.91 -0.95
C SER A 36 20.59 -9.27 -1.55
N HIS A 37 19.54 -9.08 -0.76
CA HIS A 37 18.28 -8.51 -1.23
C HIS A 37 17.71 -7.56 -0.18
N ALA A 38 16.92 -6.59 -0.64
CA ALA A 38 16.27 -5.60 0.20
C ALA A 38 14.81 -5.43 -0.22
N MET A 39 13.93 -5.31 0.76
CA MET A 39 12.49 -5.21 0.60
C MET A 39 11.98 -4.18 1.61
N ILE A 40 10.85 -3.55 1.33
CA ILE A 40 10.19 -2.64 2.27
C ILE A 40 8.83 -3.22 2.67
N TYR A 41 8.56 -3.25 3.98
CA TYR A 41 7.27 -3.65 4.53
C TYR A 41 6.28 -2.50 4.39
N VAL A 42 5.13 -2.73 3.77
CA VAL A 42 4.20 -1.65 3.38
C VAL A 42 2.84 -1.73 4.05
N GLN A 43 2.45 -2.91 4.50
CA GLN A 43 1.17 -3.18 5.18
C GLN A 43 1.25 -4.55 5.83
N THR A 44 0.31 -4.89 6.71
CA THR A 44 0.15 -6.23 7.29
C THR A 44 0.43 -7.36 6.29
N GLY A 45 1.55 -8.06 6.48
CA GLY A 45 1.97 -9.19 5.64
C GLY A 45 2.34 -8.85 4.20
N SER A 46 2.39 -7.57 3.81
CA SER A 46 2.68 -7.12 2.45
C SER A 46 4.01 -6.37 2.38
N ILE A 47 4.82 -6.73 1.39
CA ILE A 47 6.10 -6.10 1.09
C ILE A 47 6.14 -5.62 -0.35
N ILE A 48 7.04 -4.70 -0.64
CA ILE A 48 7.42 -4.35 -2.01
C ILE A 48 8.91 -4.61 -2.18
N ASP A 49 9.25 -5.25 -3.30
CA ASP A 49 10.63 -5.49 -3.68
C ASP A 49 10.86 -5.29 -5.18
N SER A 50 12.12 -5.34 -5.60
CA SER A 50 12.49 -5.27 -7.02
C SER A 50 13.38 -6.46 -7.36
N THR A 51 12.87 -7.36 -8.20
CA THR A 51 13.54 -8.59 -8.67
C THR A 51 13.65 -8.59 -10.19
N SER A 52 14.11 -9.67 -10.82
CA SER A 52 14.12 -9.78 -12.29
C SER A 52 12.75 -9.60 -12.95
N GLU A 53 11.65 -9.73 -12.21
CA GLU A 53 10.29 -9.50 -12.66
C GLU A 53 9.88 -8.01 -12.58
N GLY A 54 10.80 -7.11 -12.24
CA GLY A 54 10.52 -5.72 -11.94
C GLY A 54 10.14 -5.51 -10.47
N VAL A 55 9.58 -4.34 -10.17
CA VAL A 55 9.06 -4.01 -8.84
C VAL A 55 7.70 -4.68 -8.63
N GLN A 56 7.54 -5.41 -7.52
CA GLN A 56 6.34 -6.21 -7.25
C GLN A 56 5.89 -6.08 -5.79
N SER A 57 4.60 -6.28 -5.57
CA SER A 57 4.03 -6.53 -4.23
C SER A 57 4.05 -8.03 -3.95
N ARG A 58 4.40 -8.44 -2.73
CA ARG A 58 4.43 -9.86 -2.33
C ARG A 58 3.84 -10.06 -0.92
N ASN A 59 3.37 -11.28 -0.66
CA ASN A 59 2.95 -11.70 0.67
C ASN A 59 4.15 -12.27 1.45
N LEU A 60 4.51 -11.62 2.55
CA LEU A 60 5.60 -12.00 3.44
C LEU A 60 5.38 -13.36 4.10
N GLN A 61 4.12 -13.76 4.38
CA GLN A 61 3.78 -15.06 4.97
C GLN A 61 4.20 -16.24 4.10
N ARG A 62 4.33 -16.02 2.78
CA ARG A 62 4.75 -17.04 1.80
C ARG A 62 6.27 -17.13 1.66
N MET A 63 7.00 -16.21 2.27
CA MET A 63 8.47 -16.22 2.25
C MET A 63 8.99 -17.17 3.31
N ILE A 64 9.15 -18.43 2.93
CA ILE A 64 9.73 -19.48 3.76
C ILE A 64 11.21 -19.62 3.41
N PHE A 65 12.04 -19.65 4.44
CA PHE A 65 13.48 -19.73 4.37
C PHE A 65 13.97 -21.04 4.95
N ASP A 66 15.06 -21.56 4.37
CA ASP A 66 15.80 -22.65 4.98
C ASP A 66 16.46 -22.20 6.29
N GLU A 67 16.75 -23.14 7.21
CA GLU A 67 17.43 -22.84 8.48
C GLU A 67 18.77 -22.12 8.29
N LYS A 68 19.45 -22.36 7.15
CA LYS A 68 20.74 -21.78 6.80
C LYS A 68 20.64 -20.40 6.16
N GLU A 69 19.45 -19.98 5.75
CA GLU A 69 19.22 -18.65 5.20
C GLU A 69 18.99 -17.66 6.33
N ASN A 70 19.58 -16.48 6.20
CA ASN A 70 19.45 -15.42 7.19
C ASN A 70 18.59 -14.29 6.63
N PHE A 71 17.82 -13.67 7.51
CA PHE A 71 17.09 -12.46 7.24
C PHE A 71 17.21 -11.53 8.44
N TYR A 72 17.06 -10.24 8.17
CA TYR A 72 17.22 -9.17 9.14
C TYR A 72 16.15 -8.12 8.87
N VAL A 73 15.61 -7.51 9.93
CA VAL A 73 14.65 -6.41 9.80
C VAL A 73 15.24 -5.18 10.47
N PHE A 74 15.16 -4.05 9.78
CA PHE A 74 15.70 -2.77 10.22
C PHE A 74 14.61 -1.71 10.29
N ARG A 75 14.69 -0.87 11.32
CA ARG A 75 13.82 0.30 11.50
C ARG A 75 14.66 1.56 11.69
N THR A 76 14.13 2.72 11.33
CA THR A 76 14.81 4.00 11.56
C THR A 76 14.95 4.28 13.05
N LYS A 77 16.16 4.67 13.48
CA LYS A 77 16.45 5.05 14.87
C LYS A 77 15.63 6.24 15.33
N THR A 78 15.45 7.20 14.44
CA THR A 78 14.50 8.31 14.62
C THR A 78 13.16 7.84 14.04
N PRO A 79 12.10 7.72 14.87
CA PRO A 79 10.78 7.37 14.38
C PRO A 79 10.30 8.36 13.33
N LEU A 80 9.71 7.83 12.26
CA LEU A 80 9.07 8.64 11.24
C LEU A 80 7.68 9.08 11.72
N THR A 81 7.24 10.26 11.29
CA THR A 81 5.83 10.65 11.43
C THR A 81 4.94 9.79 10.54
N ASP A 82 3.65 9.66 10.87
CA ASP A 82 2.71 8.88 10.06
C ASP A 82 2.63 9.39 8.60
N LEU A 83 2.77 10.71 8.41
CA LEU A 83 2.85 11.29 7.07
C LEU A 83 4.11 10.80 6.32
N GLN A 84 5.27 10.83 6.96
CA GLN A 84 6.51 10.35 6.34
C GLN A 84 6.43 8.85 6.01
N VAL A 85 5.91 8.02 6.93
CA VAL A 85 5.69 6.59 6.69
C VAL A 85 4.81 6.40 5.46
N ARG A 86 3.68 7.11 5.39
CA ARG A 86 2.78 7.05 4.24
C ARG A 86 3.47 7.47 2.95
N GLN A 87 4.21 8.58 2.94
CA GLN A 87 4.90 9.05 1.75
C GLN A 87 5.95 8.04 1.24
N VAL A 88 6.67 7.38 2.16
CA VAL A 88 7.63 6.31 1.82
C VAL A 88 6.91 5.15 1.13
N ILE A 89 5.77 4.72 1.70
CA ILE A 89 4.98 3.59 1.19
C ILE A 89 4.31 3.93 -0.14
N ASP A 90 3.73 5.13 -0.27
CA ASP A 90 3.07 5.60 -1.48
C ASP A 90 4.08 5.68 -2.63
N PHE A 91 5.31 6.14 -2.36
CA PHE A 91 6.38 6.07 -3.35
C PHE A 91 6.70 4.62 -3.71
N ALA A 92 6.96 3.74 -2.75
CA ALA A 92 7.28 2.34 -3.04
C ALA A 92 6.19 1.66 -3.90
N ARG A 93 4.91 1.93 -3.62
CA ARG A 93 3.76 1.45 -4.39
C ARG A 93 3.71 2.01 -5.81
N SER A 94 4.01 3.31 -5.99
CA SER A 94 4.05 3.93 -7.32
C SER A 94 5.06 3.27 -8.26
N GLN A 95 6.09 2.62 -7.72
CA GLN A 95 7.12 1.96 -8.50
C GLN A 95 6.71 0.56 -9.01
N ILE A 96 5.55 0.01 -8.60
CA ILE A 96 5.10 -1.32 -9.04
C ILE A 96 5.06 -1.38 -10.57
N GLY A 97 5.73 -2.40 -11.13
CA GLY A 97 5.84 -2.62 -12.57
C GLY A 97 7.13 -2.08 -13.21
N VAL A 98 7.82 -1.13 -12.57
CA VAL A 98 9.10 -0.59 -13.08
C VAL A 98 10.10 -1.72 -13.31
N ARG A 99 10.74 -1.73 -14.49
CA ARG A 99 11.67 -2.80 -14.86
C ARG A 99 12.91 -2.81 -13.98
N TYR A 100 13.45 -4.02 -13.79
CA TYR A 100 14.70 -4.21 -13.05
C TYR A 100 15.93 -3.85 -13.88
N SER A 101 16.88 -3.16 -13.25
CA SER A 101 18.13 -2.74 -13.87
C SER A 101 19.29 -3.65 -13.49
N LYS A 102 19.49 -4.77 -14.21
CA LYS A 102 20.66 -5.65 -13.99
C LYS A 102 21.99 -4.91 -14.16
N MET A 103 22.06 -4.03 -15.16
CA MET A 103 23.27 -3.24 -15.44
C MET A 103 23.57 -2.23 -14.34
N GLU A 104 22.57 -1.56 -13.77
CA GLU A 104 22.83 -0.59 -12.68
C GLU A 104 23.00 -1.27 -11.33
N ALA A 105 22.32 -2.40 -11.08
CA ALA A 105 22.61 -3.26 -9.95
C ALA A 105 24.05 -3.77 -9.99
N ALA A 106 24.59 -4.11 -11.16
CA ALA A 106 26.00 -4.47 -11.30
C ALA A 106 26.95 -3.26 -11.04
N ARG A 107 26.50 -2.03 -11.35
CA ARG A 107 27.28 -0.81 -11.15
C ARG A 107 27.33 -0.34 -9.70
N THR A 108 26.44 -0.77 -8.81
CA THR A 108 26.67 -0.54 -7.37
C THR A 108 27.99 -1.14 -6.91
N PHE A 109 28.48 -2.18 -7.62
CA PHE A 109 29.75 -2.81 -7.35
C PHE A 109 30.95 -2.08 -7.98
N TRP A 110 30.75 -1.15 -8.93
CA TRP A 110 31.80 -0.53 -9.74
C TRP A 110 31.73 1.01 -9.65
N THR A 111 32.80 1.67 -9.21
CA THR A 111 32.86 3.12 -8.88
C THR A 111 32.62 4.11 -10.03
N ARG A 112 32.36 3.66 -11.26
CA ARG A 112 32.23 4.52 -12.44
C ARG A 112 30.78 4.97 -12.65
N ARG A 113 30.44 6.11 -12.04
CA ARG A 113 29.10 6.74 -12.05
C ARG A 113 28.83 7.46 -13.39
N LYS A 114 27.76 7.09 -14.10
CA LYS A 114 27.22 7.75 -15.32
C LYS A 114 25.69 7.63 -15.38
N SER A 115 25.04 8.34 -16.32
CA SER A 115 23.61 8.72 -16.31
C SER A 115 22.62 7.65 -15.85
N ARG A 116 21.73 8.10 -14.96
CA ARG A 116 20.62 7.39 -14.32
C ARG A 116 19.53 6.98 -15.32
N SER A 117 19.04 5.74 -15.21
CA SER A 117 17.75 5.34 -15.79
C SER A 117 16.65 5.33 -14.73
N ASN A 118 15.37 5.33 -15.15
CA ASN A 118 14.22 5.21 -14.24
C ASN A 118 14.04 3.78 -13.69
N ARG A 119 14.89 2.82 -14.07
CA ARG A 119 14.77 1.42 -13.65
C ARG A 119 15.23 1.23 -12.20
N GLN A 120 14.70 0.20 -11.56
CA GLN A 120 14.93 -0.06 -10.14
C GLN A 120 15.78 -1.32 -9.92
N PHE A 121 16.37 -1.41 -8.73
CA PHE A 121 16.83 -2.68 -8.15
C PHE A 121 16.57 -2.63 -6.63
N CYS A 122 16.64 -3.77 -5.97
CA CYS A 122 16.10 -3.96 -4.62
C CYS A 122 16.52 -2.88 -3.60
N SER A 123 17.82 -2.63 -3.43
CA SER A 123 18.30 -1.63 -2.48
C SER A 123 18.06 -0.19 -2.93
N ARG A 124 18.12 0.12 -4.23
CA ARG A 124 17.76 1.45 -4.76
C ARG A 124 16.29 1.76 -4.49
N LEU A 125 15.39 0.80 -4.71
CA LEU A 125 13.96 0.99 -4.45
C LEU A 125 13.75 1.41 -2.99
N VAL A 126 14.35 0.68 -2.04
CA VAL A 126 14.25 1.01 -0.62
C VAL A 126 14.85 2.40 -0.34
N ALA A 127 16.09 2.65 -0.77
CA ALA A 127 16.77 3.91 -0.48
C ALA A 127 16.06 5.12 -1.10
N THR A 128 15.58 5.02 -2.34
CA THR A 128 14.85 6.09 -3.01
C THR A 128 13.46 6.32 -2.40
N SER A 129 12.81 5.29 -1.86
CA SER A 129 11.53 5.44 -1.13
C SER A 129 11.68 6.37 0.07
N TYR A 130 12.80 6.25 0.79
CA TYR A 130 13.13 7.15 1.90
C TYR A 130 13.66 8.52 1.41
N ALA A 131 14.54 8.55 0.41
CA ALA A 131 15.12 9.81 -0.06
C ALA A 131 14.08 10.78 -0.64
N LYS A 132 13.02 10.25 -1.28
CA LYS A 132 11.91 11.05 -1.82
C LYS A 132 11.09 11.80 -0.76
N THR A 133 11.16 11.36 0.49
CA THR A 133 10.53 12.02 1.64
C THR A 133 11.52 12.86 2.45
N GLY A 134 12.71 13.10 1.90
CA GLY A 134 13.77 13.88 2.54
C GLY A 134 14.64 13.07 3.51
N ILE A 135 14.46 11.74 3.59
CA ILE A 135 15.18 10.89 4.54
C ILE A 135 16.28 10.13 3.82
N GLN A 136 17.52 10.56 3.99
CA GLN A 136 18.66 9.94 3.34
C GLN A 136 19.27 8.81 4.20
N ILE A 137 18.71 7.59 4.09
CA ILE A 137 19.17 6.43 4.88
C ILE A 137 20.52 5.85 4.43
N VAL A 138 21.03 6.25 3.27
CA VAL A 138 22.35 5.89 2.72
C VAL A 138 22.95 7.08 1.98
N PRO A 139 24.29 7.19 1.85
CA PRO A 139 24.93 8.35 1.20
C PRO A 139 24.55 8.56 -0.27
N ASN A 140 24.11 7.51 -0.98
CA ASN A 140 23.68 7.60 -2.37
C ASN A 140 22.54 6.61 -2.61
N GLU A 141 21.32 7.12 -2.68
CA GLU A 141 20.09 6.37 -2.90
C GLU A 141 20.01 5.71 -4.29
N ASP A 142 20.65 6.30 -5.29
CA ASP A 142 20.67 5.79 -6.66
C ASP A 142 21.65 4.61 -6.82
N TYR A 143 22.67 4.52 -5.97
CA TYR A 143 23.70 3.48 -6.03
C TYR A 143 24.12 3.03 -4.63
N CYS A 144 23.30 2.17 -4.02
CA CYS A 144 23.60 1.50 -2.77
C CYS A 144 23.35 0.00 -2.88
N SER A 145 24.12 -0.81 -2.17
CA SER A 145 23.89 -2.24 -1.99
C SER A 145 22.98 -2.53 -0.79
N PRO A 146 22.41 -3.75 -0.68
CA PRO A 146 21.72 -4.17 0.54
C PRO A 146 22.60 -4.10 1.79
N GLU A 147 23.91 -4.31 1.64
CA GLU A 147 24.87 -4.19 2.73
C GLU A 147 25.07 -2.74 3.20
N ASP A 148 24.97 -1.74 2.30
CA ASP A 148 25.01 -0.32 2.67
C ASP A 148 23.80 0.06 3.53
N LEU A 149 22.62 -0.50 3.23
CA LEU A 149 21.44 -0.35 4.09
C LEU A 149 21.69 -0.99 5.46
N ARG A 150 22.18 -2.23 5.49
CA ARG A 150 22.49 -2.96 6.74
C ARG A 150 23.47 -2.20 7.65
N ARG A 151 24.44 -1.49 7.05
CA ARG A 151 25.45 -0.69 7.76
C ARG A 151 25.03 0.75 8.06
N SER A 152 23.82 1.15 7.65
CA SER A 152 23.35 2.52 7.87
C SER A 152 23.34 2.85 9.36
N SER A 153 23.99 3.95 9.73
CA SER A 153 23.98 4.44 11.11
C SER A 153 22.62 4.96 11.55
N LEU A 154 21.69 5.17 10.62
CA LEU A 154 20.32 5.65 10.86
C LEU A 154 19.34 4.52 11.13
N LEU A 155 19.75 3.27 10.94
CA LEU A 155 18.90 2.09 11.14
C LEU A 155 19.36 1.29 12.35
N PHE A 156 18.41 0.66 13.04
CA PHE A 156 18.68 -0.35 14.06
C PHE A 156 17.98 -1.65 13.69
N GLU A 157 18.59 -2.77 14.05
CA GLU A 157 18.07 -4.12 13.79
C GLU A 157 17.00 -4.47 14.83
N LEU A 158 15.91 -5.10 14.39
CA LEU A 158 14.86 -5.63 15.26
C LEU A 158 15.21 -7.05 15.71
N GLU A 159 14.95 -7.34 16.98
CA GLU A 159 15.08 -8.68 17.57
C GLU A 159 13.75 -9.44 17.48
N HIS A 160 13.81 -10.77 17.68
CA HIS A 160 12.64 -11.65 17.75
C HIS A 160 11.71 -11.58 16.52
N ILE A 161 12.30 -11.58 15.33
CA ILE A 161 11.61 -11.51 14.03
C ILE A 161 11.45 -12.87 13.34
N GLU A 162 11.87 -13.96 14.00
CA GLU A 162 11.89 -15.30 13.41
C GLU A 162 10.78 -16.15 14.02
N GLU A 163 9.95 -16.73 13.15
CA GLU A 163 8.99 -17.78 13.50
C GLU A 163 9.44 -19.11 12.89
N LYS A 164 9.56 -20.14 13.73
CA LYS A 164 9.87 -21.50 13.28
C LYS A 164 8.61 -22.18 12.76
N LEU A 165 8.77 -22.87 11.63
CA LEU A 165 7.72 -23.67 11.01
C LEU A 165 8.11 -25.15 11.05
N THR A 166 7.14 -26.00 11.37
CA THR A 166 7.25 -27.43 11.08
C THR A 166 7.28 -27.66 9.57
N GLU A 167 7.83 -28.80 9.14
CA GLU A 167 7.85 -29.16 7.70
C GLU A 167 6.43 -29.27 7.11
N GLN A 168 5.48 -29.75 7.92
CA GLN A 168 4.08 -29.88 7.50
C GLN A 168 3.44 -28.50 7.28
N GLU A 169 3.61 -27.56 8.21
CA GLU A 169 3.10 -26.19 8.06
C GLU A 169 3.73 -25.50 6.86
N ALA A 170 5.05 -25.63 6.68
CA ALA A 170 5.74 -25.02 5.55
C ALA A 170 5.24 -25.57 4.21
N THR A 171 5.00 -26.88 4.13
CA THR A 171 4.45 -27.53 2.93
C THR A 171 3.04 -27.03 2.61
N VAL A 172 2.18 -26.86 3.62
CA VAL A 172 0.84 -26.29 3.45
C VAL A 172 0.91 -24.88 2.88
N TRP A 173 1.80 -24.04 3.41
CA TRP A 173 1.96 -22.66 2.94
C TRP A 173 2.51 -22.58 1.51
N LEU A 174 3.49 -23.41 1.16
CA LEU A 174 4.09 -23.43 -0.18
C LEU A 174 3.10 -23.90 -1.26
N ASN A 175 2.19 -24.81 -0.93
CA ASN A 175 1.22 -25.35 -1.88
C ASN A 175 -0.08 -24.54 -1.97
N ARG A 176 -0.29 -23.55 -1.10
CA ARG A 176 -1.50 -22.71 -1.12
C ARG A 176 -1.47 -21.81 -2.36
N PRO A 177 -2.55 -21.71 -3.16
CA PRO A 177 -2.61 -20.76 -4.28
C PRO A 177 -2.28 -19.35 -3.84
N ASP A 178 -1.37 -18.64 -4.53
CA ASP A 178 -1.01 -17.25 -4.21
C ASP A 178 -1.88 -16.27 -5.00
N PRO A 179 -2.84 -15.57 -4.37
CA PRO A 179 -3.66 -14.59 -5.06
C PRO A 179 -2.83 -13.43 -5.67
N ASN A 180 -1.69 -13.09 -5.05
CA ASN A 180 -0.80 -12.05 -5.58
C ASN A 180 -0.08 -12.48 -6.86
N ASP A 181 0.03 -13.79 -7.12
CA ASP A 181 0.67 -14.28 -8.33
C ASP A 181 -0.13 -13.87 -9.57
N ARG A 182 -1.46 -14.04 -9.51
CA ARG A 182 -2.35 -13.60 -10.59
C ARG A 182 -2.28 -12.08 -10.79
N MET A 183 -2.27 -11.30 -9.71
CA MET A 183 -2.11 -9.84 -9.79
C MET A 183 -0.80 -9.44 -10.48
N ARG A 184 0.32 -10.05 -10.08
CA ARG A 184 1.64 -9.81 -10.68
C ARG A 184 1.67 -10.18 -12.16
N GLN A 185 1.12 -11.34 -12.53
CA GLN A 185 1.05 -11.78 -13.92
C GLN A 185 0.22 -10.81 -14.77
N THR A 186 -0.95 -10.38 -14.28
CA THR A 186 -1.80 -9.40 -14.95
C THR A 186 -1.10 -8.04 -15.10
N HIS A 187 -0.45 -7.52 -14.06
CA HIS A 187 0.31 -6.27 -14.15
C HIS A 187 1.43 -6.36 -15.18
N ASN A 188 2.21 -7.45 -15.15
CA ASN A 188 3.30 -7.66 -16.08
C ASN A 188 2.82 -7.81 -17.52
N TYR A 189 1.67 -8.46 -17.73
CA TYR A 189 1.03 -8.54 -19.04
C TYR A 189 0.67 -7.14 -19.56
N ILE A 190 -0.06 -6.34 -18.77
CA ILE A 190 -0.47 -4.99 -19.19
C ILE A 190 0.74 -4.14 -19.56
N LEU A 191 1.75 -4.10 -18.69
CA LEU A 191 2.93 -3.26 -18.92
C LEU A 191 3.79 -3.79 -20.07
N SER A 192 3.86 -5.11 -20.28
CA SER A 192 4.60 -5.66 -21.42
C SER A 192 3.91 -5.33 -22.73
N ALA A 193 2.59 -5.51 -22.82
CA ALA A 193 1.81 -5.14 -24.00
C ALA A 193 1.86 -3.63 -24.25
N SER A 194 1.78 -2.81 -23.19
CA SER A 194 1.89 -1.36 -23.31
C SER A 194 3.25 -0.90 -23.82
N ARG A 195 4.34 -1.61 -23.46
CA ARG A 195 5.69 -1.31 -23.94
C ARG A 195 5.91 -1.59 -25.42
N GLU A 196 5.03 -2.36 -26.05
CA GLU A 196 5.01 -2.52 -27.51
C GLU A 196 4.50 -1.25 -28.21
N LEU A 197 3.71 -0.44 -27.50
CA LEU A 197 3.27 0.88 -27.97
C LEU A 197 4.36 1.94 -27.74
N ASP A 198 4.91 1.98 -26.52
CA ASP A 198 6.03 2.87 -26.19
C ASP A 198 6.97 2.23 -25.16
N THR A 199 8.23 2.02 -25.58
CA THR A 199 9.26 1.37 -24.76
C THR A 199 9.66 2.12 -23.49
N SER A 200 9.29 3.40 -23.36
CA SER A 200 9.52 4.26 -22.19
C SER A 200 8.53 4.03 -21.05
N ILE A 201 7.43 3.29 -21.29
CA ILE A 201 6.46 2.93 -20.26
C ILE A 201 7.12 1.96 -19.26
N GLU A 202 7.28 2.42 -18.02
CA GLU A 202 7.89 1.63 -16.94
C GLU A 202 6.83 1.13 -15.95
N ASP A 203 5.83 1.95 -15.62
CA ASP A 203 4.78 1.68 -14.63
C ASP A 203 3.40 2.20 -15.08
N PHE A 204 2.38 2.01 -14.23
CA PHE A 204 1.02 2.46 -14.51
C PHE A 204 0.87 3.99 -14.58
N THR A 205 1.71 4.74 -13.86
CA THR A 205 1.73 6.21 -13.93
C THR A 205 2.21 6.67 -15.31
N SER A 206 3.29 6.07 -15.82
CA SER A 206 3.81 6.35 -17.17
C SER A 206 2.84 5.89 -18.26
N LEU A 207 2.13 4.78 -18.08
CA LEU A 207 1.05 4.36 -18.99
C LEU A 207 -0.11 5.36 -19.01
N THR A 208 -0.51 5.86 -17.84
CA THR A 208 -1.54 6.90 -17.72
C THR A 208 -1.11 8.16 -18.45
N GLN A 209 0.14 8.61 -18.24
CA GLN A 209 0.69 9.79 -18.91
C GLN A 209 0.81 9.59 -20.44
N TYR A 210 1.21 8.40 -20.88
CA TYR A 210 1.21 8.03 -22.29
C TYR A 210 -0.20 8.20 -22.87
N LEU A 211 -1.23 7.68 -22.22
CA LEU A 211 -2.60 7.74 -22.75
C LEU A 211 -3.21 9.16 -22.76
N VAL A 212 -2.77 10.03 -21.83
CA VAL A 212 -3.10 11.46 -21.89
C VAL A 212 -2.55 12.08 -23.19
N ASN A 213 -1.31 11.76 -23.54
CA ASN A 213 -0.60 12.31 -24.69
C ASN A 213 -0.96 11.65 -26.03
N HIS A 214 -1.41 10.38 -25.99
CA HIS A 214 -1.69 9.53 -27.15
C HIS A 214 -3.15 9.03 -27.17
N PRO A 215 -4.14 9.93 -27.36
CA PRO A 215 -5.56 9.56 -27.43
C PRO A 215 -5.86 8.44 -28.43
N GLU A 216 -5.12 8.36 -29.53
CA GLU A 216 -5.25 7.35 -30.57
C GLU A 216 -5.02 5.92 -30.07
N SER A 217 -4.33 5.76 -28.93
CA SER A 217 -4.05 4.46 -28.32
C SER A 217 -5.15 3.98 -27.35
N ASP A 218 -6.18 4.77 -27.08
CA ASP A 218 -7.19 4.50 -26.04
C ASP A 218 -7.91 3.17 -26.21
N ASP A 219 -8.39 2.86 -27.42
CA ASP A 219 -9.07 1.58 -27.65
C ASP A 219 -8.13 0.38 -27.50
N ILE A 220 -6.86 0.53 -27.88
CA ILE A 220 -5.84 -0.53 -27.73
C ILE A 220 -5.55 -0.75 -26.25
N VAL A 221 -5.30 0.31 -25.48
CA VAL A 221 -5.02 0.23 -24.05
C VAL A 221 -6.24 -0.28 -23.28
N ALA A 222 -7.45 0.18 -23.61
CA ALA A 222 -8.69 -0.36 -23.05
C ALA A 222 -8.79 -1.88 -23.28
N LYS A 223 -8.48 -2.35 -24.50
CA LYS A 223 -8.45 -3.77 -24.81
C LYS A 223 -7.38 -4.53 -24.03
N ILE A 224 -6.18 -3.98 -23.86
CA ILE A 224 -5.12 -4.58 -23.03
C ILE A 224 -5.63 -4.81 -21.60
N TYR A 225 -6.30 -3.82 -20.98
CA TYR A 225 -6.88 -3.98 -19.65
C TYR A 225 -7.98 -5.05 -19.60
N THR A 226 -8.87 -5.08 -20.59
CA THR A 226 -9.93 -6.10 -20.66
C THR A 226 -9.37 -7.51 -20.83
N ASP A 227 -8.50 -7.72 -21.82
CA ASP A 227 -7.93 -9.03 -22.15
C ASP A 227 -7.04 -9.58 -21.02
N SER A 228 -6.38 -8.70 -20.26
CA SER A 228 -5.57 -9.09 -19.10
C SER A 228 -6.39 -9.63 -17.92
N GLY A 229 -7.71 -9.43 -17.93
CA GLY A 229 -8.61 -9.74 -16.81
C GLY A 229 -8.46 -8.81 -15.59
N TYR A 230 -7.69 -7.72 -15.69
CA TYR A 230 -7.42 -6.81 -14.57
C TYR A 230 -8.69 -6.21 -13.97
N LEU A 231 -9.65 -5.82 -14.83
CA LEU A 231 -10.90 -5.20 -14.42
C LEU A 231 -11.80 -6.13 -13.58
N GLU A 232 -11.49 -7.42 -13.53
CA GLU A 232 -12.26 -8.43 -12.80
C GLU A 232 -11.41 -9.22 -11.80
N LEU A 233 -10.15 -8.81 -11.60
CA LEU A 233 -9.18 -9.54 -10.78
C LEU A 233 -9.62 -9.70 -9.33
N TYR A 234 -10.41 -8.76 -8.81
CA TYR A 234 -10.93 -8.78 -7.44
C TYR A 234 -12.05 -9.81 -7.21
N LYS A 235 -12.74 -10.25 -8.26
CA LYS A 235 -13.94 -11.09 -8.13
C LYS A 235 -13.67 -12.43 -7.43
N PRO A 236 -12.64 -13.22 -7.80
CA PRO A 236 -12.36 -14.48 -7.12
C PRO A 236 -12.04 -14.28 -5.63
N GLU A 237 -11.25 -13.26 -5.28
CA GLU A 237 -10.94 -12.95 -3.88
C GLU A 237 -12.20 -12.61 -3.08
N TYR A 238 -13.13 -11.87 -3.69
CA TYR A 238 -14.43 -11.59 -3.09
C TYR A 238 -15.24 -12.87 -2.83
N PHE A 239 -15.33 -13.77 -3.82
CA PHE A 239 -16.09 -15.01 -3.66
C PHE A 239 -15.44 -16.00 -2.69
N ASP A 240 -14.11 -16.14 -2.72
CA ASP A 240 -13.36 -17.03 -1.83
C ASP A 240 -13.33 -16.51 -0.37
N SER A 241 -13.58 -15.21 -0.19
CA SER A 241 -13.55 -14.53 1.10
C SER A 241 -14.89 -13.86 1.46
N ILE A 242 -16.02 -14.40 0.99
CA ILE A 242 -17.33 -13.77 1.16
C ILE A 242 -17.67 -13.47 2.63
N ALA A 243 -17.18 -14.29 3.57
CA ALA A 243 -17.30 -14.07 5.01
C ALA A 243 -16.72 -12.72 5.46
N HIS A 244 -15.73 -12.17 4.76
CA HIS A 244 -15.13 -10.87 5.11
C HIS A 244 -16.01 -9.67 4.73
N PHE A 245 -17.09 -9.89 3.96
CA PHE A 245 -17.97 -8.83 3.45
C PHE A 245 -19.42 -8.95 3.95
N ASP A 246 -19.73 -10.01 4.71
CA ASP A 246 -21.06 -10.27 5.25
C ASP A 246 -20.95 -10.71 6.70
N ILE A 247 -21.58 -9.95 7.60
CA ILE A 247 -21.50 -10.20 9.04
C ILE A 247 -22.15 -11.55 9.44
N GLY A 248 -23.25 -11.94 8.80
CA GLY A 248 -23.92 -13.21 9.10
C GLY A 248 -23.08 -14.42 8.67
N ILE A 249 -22.38 -14.31 7.55
CA ILE A 249 -21.42 -15.34 7.12
C ILE A 249 -20.18 -15.34 8.05
N LEU A 250 -19.69 -14.18 8.46
CA LEU A 250 -18.57 -14.08 9.40
C LEU A 250 -18.91 -14.73 10.75
N GLU A 251 -20.10 -14.43 11.31
CA GLU A 251 -20.60 -15.01 12.56
C GLU A 251 -20.76 -16.53 12.47
N SER A 252 -21.21 -17.04 11.32
CA SER A 252 -21.40 -18.48 11.10
C SER A 252 -20.11 -19.22 10.68
N SER A 253 -18.98 -18.53 10.54
CA SER A 253 -17.71 -19.12 10.08
C SER A 253 -17.00 -20.03 11.11
N THR A 254 -17.69 -20.39 12.19
CA THR A 254 -17.20 -21.17 13.35
C THR A 254 -16.70 -22.58 13.02
N ASN A 255 -16.99 -23.11 11.83
CA ASN A 255 -16.61 -24.48 11.44
C ASN A 255 -15.23 -24.59 10.79
N THR A 256 -14.58 -23.47 10.44
CA THR A 256 -13.32 -23.49 9.68
C THR A 256 -12.21 -22.60 10.24
N LYS A 257 -12.55 -21.67 11.13
CA LYS A 257 -11.59 -20.76 11.78
C LYS A 257 -11.88 -20.69 13.27
N THR A 258 -10.82 -20.52 14.05
CA THR A 258 -10.93 -20.21 15.48
C THR A 258 -11.38 -18.76 15.69
N ILE A 259 -12.01 -18.48 16.82
CA ILE A 259 -12.39 -17.10 17.20
C ILE A 259 -11.17 -16.17 17.19
N GLU A 260 -10.00 -16.68 17.59
CA GLU A 260 -8.76 -15.89 17.65
C GLU A 260 -8.24 -15.51 16.26
N GLU A 261 -8.39 -16.39 15.26
CA GLU A 261 -8.04 -16.07 13.87
C GLU A 261 -8.97 -14.99 13.29
N ILE A 262 -10.27 -15.07 13.57
CA ILE A 262 -11.24 -14.04 13.15
C ILE A 262 -10.94 -12.71 13.84
N ARG A 263 -10.67 -12.75 15.15
CA ARG A 263 -10.31 -11.57 15.94
C ARG A 263 -9.05 -10.90 15.42
N THR A 264 -7.99 -11.67 15.18
CA THR A 264 -6.72 -11.18 14.63
C THR A 264 -6.94 -10.51 13.27
N TYR A 265 -7.69 -11.17 12.38
CA TYR A 265 -8.03 -10.62 11.07
C TYR A 265 -8.81 -9.30 11.19
N CYS A 266 -9.81 -9.23 12.06
CA CYS A 266 -10.64 -8.04 12.21
C CYS A 266 -9.82 -6.87 12.77
N ILE A 267 -8.97 -7.12 13.78
CA ILE A 267 -8.07 -6.12 14.36
C ILE A 267 -7.13 -5.57 13.28
N GLN A 268 -6.50 -6.45 12.50
CA GLN A 268 -5.61 -6.04 11.41
C GLN A 268 -6.34 -5.21 10.35
N THR A 269 -7.60 -5.56 10.05
CA THR A 269 -8.41 -4.87 9.03
C THR A 269 -8.79 -3.45 9.46
N ILE A 270 -9.13 -3.21 10.73
CA ILE A 270 -9.54 -1.88 11.20
C ILE A 270 -8.36 -0.96 11.57
N LYS A 271 -7.20 -1.54 11.90
CA LYS A 271 -6.00 -0.82 12.35
C LYS A 271 -5.28 -0.06 11.22
N GLU A 272 -5.43 -0.51 9.99
CA GLU A 272 -4.82 0.11 8.79
C GLU A 272 -5.93 0.52 7.79
N GLY A 273 -7.13 0.79 8.30
CA GLY A 273 -8.33 1.01 7.51
C GLY A 273 -8.20 2.18 6.52
N TYR A 274 -7.55 3.26 6.93
CA TYR A 274 -7.28 4.44 6.10
C TYR A 274 -5.85 4.43 5.57
N THR A 275 -4.83 4.29 6.42
CA THR A 275 -3.43 4.38 5.95
C THR A 275 -3.01 3.23 5.02
N GLY A 276 -3.58 2.02 5.19
CA GLY A 276 -3.28 0.85 4.35
C GLY A 276 -4.04 0.83 3.02
N ASN A 277 -5.32 1.21 3.05
CA ASN A 277 -6.26 0.97 1.95
C ASN A 277 -6.76 2.23 1.22
N LEU A 278 -6.38 3.43 1.65
CA LEU A 278 -6.69 4.69 0.95
C LEU A 278 -6.25 4.70 -0.52
N ARG A 279 -5.31 3.84 -0.90
CA ARG A 279 -4.84 3.68 -2.29
C ARG A 279 -5.96 3.61 -3.32
N PHE A 280 -7.06 2.89 -3.04
CA PHE A 280 -8.14 2.75 -4.01
C PHE A 280 -8.86 4.08 -4.25
N ALA A 281 -9.10 4.85 -3.18
CA ALA A 281 -9.73 6.16 -3.26
C ALA A 281 -8.79 7.21 -3.88
N THR A 282 -7.49 7.18 -3.55
CA THR A 282 -6.49 8.05 -4.19
C THR A 282 -6.43 7.79 -5.69
N THR A 283 -6.34 6.52 -6.12
CA THR A 283 -6.33 6.17 -7.54
C THR A 283 -7.64 6.53 -8.23
N LEU A 284 -8.80 6.34 -7.57
CA LEU A 284 -10.09 6.78 -8.08
C LEU A 284 -10.13 8.29 -8.32
N ALA A 285 -9.71 9.08 -7.33
CA ALA A 285 -9.68 10.54 -7.41
C ALA A 285 -8.72 11.03 -8.50
N GLU A 286 -7.58 10.35 -8.69
CA GLU A 286 -6.68 10.61 -9.81
C GLU A 286 -7.36 10.38 -11.16
N TYR A 287 -7.95 9.21 -11.40
CA TYR A 287 -8.60 8.94 -12.69
C TYR A 287 -9.82 9.83 -12.92
N LYS A 288 -10.62 10.16 -11.90
CA LYS A 288 -11.72 11.13 -12.02
C LYS A 288 -11.22 12.51 -12.47
N ARG A 289 -10.13 13.00 -11.87
CA ARG A 289 -9.50 14.28 -12.25
C ARG A 289 -8.95 14.26 -13.67
N ILE A 290 -8.29 13.17 -14.06
CA ILE A 290 -7.75 13.01 -15.41
C ILE A 290 -8.91 12.93 -16.43
N GLN A 291 -9.93 12.11 -16.19
CA GLN A 291 -11.09 11.93 -17.05
C GLN A 291 -11.86 13.24 -17.30
N ALA A 292 -11.93 14.12 -16.29
CA ALA A 292 -12.55 15.43 -16.42
C ALA A 292 -11.85 16.34 -17.45
N ARG A 293 -10.54 16.13 -17.69
CA ARG A 293 -9.72 16.92 -18.63
C ARG A 293 -9.42 16.18 -19.93
N HIS A 294 -9.28 14.86 -19.86
CA HIS A 294 -8.87 13.97 -20.94
C HIS A 294 -9.81 12.77 -20.96
N ARG A 295 -10.97 12.92 -21.61
CA ARG A 295 -11.94 11.82 -21.70
C ARG A 295 -11.34 10.65 -22.48
N ARG A 296 -11.28 9.49 -21.83
CA ARG A 296 -10.82 8.22 -22.37
C ARG A 296 -11.74 7.10 -21.95
N LYS A 297 -11.87 6.08 -22.79
CA LYS A 297 -12.55 4.83 -22.49
C LYS A 297 -11.79 4.06 -21.42
N THR A 298 -10.45 3.98 -21.51
CA THR A 298 -9.64 3.32 -20.49
C THR A 298 -9.84 3.93 -19.11
N PHE A 299 -9.79 5.26 -18.98
CA PHE A 299 -9.98 5.90 -17.66
C PHE A 299 -11.37 5.66 -17.10
N ASN A 300 -12.41 5.58 -17.95
CA ASN A 300 -13.76 5.24 -17.49
C ASN A 300 -13.85 3.79 -16.97
N LEU A 301 -13.18 2.84 -17.64
CA LEU A 301 -13.09 1.44 -17.17
C LEU A 301 -12.39 1.36 -15.81
N LEU A 302 -11.30 2.12 -15.64
CA LEU A 302 -10.55 2.17 -14.39
C LEU A 302 -11.34 2.87 -13.28
N ILE A 303 -12.05 3.97 -13.57
CA ILE A 303 -12.96 4.61 -12.61
C ILE A 303 -13.98 3.60 -12.09
N ASN A 304 -14.67 2.88 -12.99
CA ASN A 304 -15.67 1.89 -12.58
C ASN A 304 -15.06 0.79 -11.69
N LEU A 305 -13.87 0.29 -12.03
CA LEU A 305 -13.15 -0.66 -11.19
C LEU A 305 -12.86 -0.08 -9.81
N TYR A 306 -12.26 1.10 -9.73
CA TYR A 306 -11.85 1.67 -8.44
C TYR A 306 -13.02 2.16 -7.60
N GLU A 307 -14.16 2.55 -8.18
CA GLU A 307 -15.40 2.78 -7.43
C GLU A 307 -15.86 1.51 -6.72
N GLU A 308 -15.79 0.36 -7.39
CA GLU A 308 -16.13 -0.93 -6.79
C GLU A 308 -15.13 -1.33 -5.71
N LEU A 309 -13.83 -1.19 -5.96
CA LEU A 309 -12.79 -1.52 -4.98
C LEU A 309 -12.90 -0.67 -3.70
N VAL A 310 -13.24 0.62 -3.81
CA VAL A 310 -13.46 1.49 -2.65
C VAL A 310 -14.67 1.03 -1.83
N LYS A 311 -15.77 0.64 -2.50
CA LYS A 311 -16.97 0.11 -1.81
C LYS A 311 -16.67 -1.20 -1.09
N LEU A 312 -16.04 -2.15 -1.77
CA LEU A 312 -15.68 -3.44 -1.19
C LEU A 312 -14.76 -3.29 0.02
N ASP A 313 -13.77 -2.41 -0.08
CA ASP A 313 -12.86 -2.10 1.03
C ASP A 313 -13.60 -1.49 2.23
N GLN A 314 -14.54 -0.57 2.01
CA GLN A 314 -15.39 -0.06 3.09
C GLN A 314 -16.24 -1.16 3.73
N VAL A 315 -16.96 -1.95 2.93
CA VAL A 315 -17.81 -3.04 3.43
C VAL A 315 -16.98 -3.98 4.30
N ARG A 316 -15.81 -4.40 3.81
CA ARG A 316 -14.90 -5.29 4.54
C ARG A 316 -14.48 -4.71 5.90
N ARG A 317 -14.13 -3.41 5.96
CA ARG A 317 -13.76 -2.73 7.20
C ARG A 317 -14.92 -2.62 8.17
N GLU A 318 -16.10 -2.22 7.71
CA GLU A 318 -17.28 -2.08 8.56
C GLU A 318 -17.77 -3.44 9.08
N THR A 319 -17.71 -4.50 8.28
CA THR A 319 -18.01 -5.86 8.72
C THR A 319 -17.05 -6.31 9.83
N ALA A 320 -15.73 -6.08 9.66
CA ALA A 320 -14.73 -6.39 10.68
C ALA A 320 -14.94 -5.58 11.97
N LEU A 321 -15.23 -4.28 11.85
CA LEU A 321 -15.51 -3.41 12.98
C LEU A 321 -16.78 -3.81 13.72
N GLN A 322 -17.85 -4.13 12.99
CA GLN A 322 -19.11 -4.59 13.55
C GLN A 322 -18.91 -5.87 14.35
N TRP A 323 -18.19 -6.85 13.79
CA TRP A 323 -17.89 -8.10 14.50
C TRP A 323 -17.11 -7.85 15.79
N LEU A 324 -16.07 -7.01 15.75
CA LEU A 324 -15.30 -6.66 16.95
C LEU A 324 -16.16 -5.92 17.98
N ARG A 325 -17.04 -5.00 17.57
CA ARG A 325 -17.93 -4.31 18.52
C ARG A 325 -18.87 -5.28 19.24
N SER A 326 -19.34 -6.32 18.55
CA SER A 326 -20.22 -7.34 19.12
C SER A 326 -19.51 -8.31 20.06
N HIS A 327 -18.27 -8.72 19.75
CA HIS A 327 -17.57 -9.78 20.49
C HIS A 327 -16.42 -9.29 21.38
N PHE A 328 -15.72 -8.23 20.98
CA PHE A 328 -14.52 -7.69 21.62
C PHE A 328 -14.51 -6.15 21.58
N PRO A 329 -15.48 -5.47 22.23
CA PRO A 329 -15.65 -4.02 22.11
C PRO A 329 -14.42 -3.21 22.55
N ALA A 330 -13.64 -3.74 23.51
CA ALA A 330 -12.38 -3.12 23.93
C ALA A 330 -11.35 -3.09 22.79
N ASP A 331 -11.26 -4.12 21.96
CA ASP A 331 -10.35 -4.15 20.82
C ASP A 331 -10.81 -3.20 19.72
N ALA A 332 -12.13 -3.14 19.46
CA ALA A 332 -12.69 -2.18 18.52
C ALA A 332 -12.31 -0.74 18.91
N ALA A 333 -12.47 -0.38 20.19
CA ALA A 333 -12.11 0.94 20.69
C ALA A 333 -10.60 1.21 20.66
N THR A 334 -9.77 0.19 20.90
CA THR A 334 -8.32 0.33 20.96
C THR A 334 -7.66 0.38 19.58
N HIS A 335 -8.20 -0.37 18.62
CA HIS A 335 -7.54 -0.62 17.33
C HIS A 335 -8.19 0.06 16.13
N LEU A 336 -9.38 0.65 16.28
CA LEU A 336 -9.99 1.42 15.18
C LEU A 336 -9.09 2.60 14.81
N GLU A 337 -8.59 2.59 13.57
CA GLU A 337 -7.77 3.68 13.08
C GLU A 337 -8.59 4.97 13.02
N THR A 338 -8.05 6.01 13.66
CA THR A 338 -8.70 7.30 13.78
C THR A 338 -7.79 8.37 13.23
N ILE A 339 -8.21 8.99 12.12
CA ILE A 339 -7.50 10.14 11.55
C ILE A 339 -8.18 11.41 12.06
N ILE A 340 -7.48 12.20 12.86
CA ILE A 340 -8.02 13.45 13.44
C ILE A 340 -8.16 14.50 12.33
N PRO A 341 -9.34 15.11 12.10
CA PRO A 341 -9.51 16.23 11.18
C PRO A 341 -8.51 17.36 11.43
N HIS A 342 -8.07 18.02 10.36
CA HIS A 342 -7.09 19.12 10.39
C HIS A 342 -5.66 18.74 10.84
N SER A 343 -5.41 17.48 11.19
CA SER A 343 -4.03 16.98 11.36
C SER A 343 -3.27 17.00 10.03
N GLU A 344 -1.94 16.96 10.09
CA GLU A 344 -1.08 16.96 8.89
C GLU A 344 -1.38 15.77 7.97
N ILE A 345 -1.54 14.58 8.55
CA ILE A 345 -1.93 13.37 7.81
C ILE A 345 -3.32 13.52 7.18
N TRP A 346 -4.30 14.05 7.90
CA TRP A 346 -5.64 14.29 7.36
C TRP A 346 -5.60 15.25 6.17
N LEU A 347 -4.90 16.38 6.31
CA LEU A 347 -4.74 17.35 5.23
C LEU A 347 -4.09 16.70 4.00
N SER A 348 -3.09 15.85 4.21
CA SER A 348 -2.47 15.10 3.11
C SER A 348 -3.41 14.08 2.46
N ILE A 349 -4.30 13.43 3.22
CA ILE A 349 -5.33 12.54 2.66
C ILE A 349 -6.30 13.35 1.81
N VAL A 350 -6.92 14.37 2.41
CA VAL A 350 -8.01 15.12 1.79
C VAL A 350 -7.54 15.93 0.59
N GLU A 351 -6.29 16.40 0.57
CA GLU A 351 -5.70 17.03 -0.62
C GLU A 351 -5.74 16.13 -1.86
N GLN A 352 -5.56 14.82 -1.67
CA GLN A 352 -5.51 13.85 -2.76
C GLN A 352 -6.91 13.44 -3.22
N VAL A 353 -7.80 13.17 -2.27
CA VAL A 353 -9.12 12.58 -2.56
C VAL A 353 -10.21 13.63 -2.74
N GLU A 354 -10.18 14.73 -1.99
CA GLU A 354 -11.22 15.76 -1.99
C GLU A 354 -10.62 17.19 -1.89
N PRO A 355 -9.97 17.70 -2.96
CA PRO A 355 -9.21 18.95 -2.93
C PRO A 355 -10.01 20.19 -2.54
N ASN A 356 -11.32 20.21 -2.83
CA ASN A 356 -12.20 21.33 -2.46
C ASN A 356 -12.40 21.40 -0.95
N LEU A 357 -12.61 20.25 -0.29
CA LEU A 357 -12.71 20.17 1.16
C LEU A 357 -11.38 20.57 1.81
N HIS A 358 -10.26 20.12 1.26
CA HIS A 358 -8.93 20.52 1.72
C HIS A 358 -8.73 22.04 1.66
N ALA A 359 -9.09 22.67 0.55
CA ALA A 359 -8.97 24.11 0.37
C ALA A 359 -9.84 24.88 1.38
N LEU A 360 -11.03 24.39 1.70
CA LEU A 360 -11.92 24.97 2.70
C LEU A 360 -11.34 24.84 4.11
N ALA A 361 -10.93 23.63 4.50
CA ALA A 361 -10.31 23.35 5.79
C ALA A 361 -9.04 24.19 6.03
N LYS A 362 -8.18 24.35 5.00
CA LYS A 362 -6.99 25.23 5.10
C LYS A 362 -7.33 26.69 5.39
N ARG A 363 -8.44 27.21 4.87
CA ARG A 363 -8.89 28.59 5.16
C ARG A 363 -9.33 28.72 6.61
N THR A 364 -10.09 27.75 7.12
CA THR A 364 -10.53 27.72 8.53
C THR A 364 -9.32 27.68 9.48
N ILE A 365 -8.36 26.80 9.21
CA ILE A 365 -7.13 26.67 10.02
C ILE A 365 -6.31 27.96 9.98
N ALA A 366 -6.16 28.58 8.80
CA ALA A 366 -5.41 29.83 8.65
C ALA A 366 -6.05 31.02 9.39
N ALA A 367 -7.36 30.98 9.66
CA ALA A 367 -8.05 31.96 10.50
C ALA A 367 -7.77 31.79 12.00
N GLY A 368 -6.94 30.81 12.39
CA GLY A 368 -6.54 30.54 13.77
C GLY A 368 -7.44 29.54 14.49
N ASP A 369 -8.47 29.00 13.83
CA ASP A 369 -9.40 28.05 14.43
C ASP A 369 -9.14 26.62 13.95
N ILE A 370 -8.21 25.94 14.63
CA ILE A 370 -7.93 24.53 14.37
C ILE A 370 -9.11 23.65 14.85
N GLY A 371 -9.89 24.12 15.83
CA GLY A 371 -11.06 23.44 16.41
C GLY A 371 -12.38 23.70 15.68
N GLY A 372 -12.38 24.57 14.68
CA GLY A 372 -13.55 24.95 13.93
C GLY A 372 -14.01 23.88 12.94
N CYS A 373 -15.26 23.99 12.52
CA CYS A 373 -15.88 23.15 11.51
C CYS A 373 -15.09 23.23 10.19
N SER A 374 -14.79 22.07 9.60
CA SER A 374 -14.11 21.93 8.30
C SER A 374 -14.88 22.58 7.14
N THR A 375 -16.15 22.96 7.36
CA THR A 375 -17.01 23.62 6.38
C THR A 375 -17.21 25.11 6.65
N CYS A 376 -17.66 25.48 7.85
CA CYS A 376 -18.06 26.87 8.16
C CYS A 376 -17.17 27.59 9.18
N GLY A 377 -16.32 26.85 9.91
CA GLY A 377 -15.47 27.40 10.97
C GLY A 377 -16.10 27.53 12.36
N ASP A 378 -17.36 27.15 12.56
CA ASP A 378 -17.99 27.19 13.90
C ASP A 378 -17.42 26.12 14.85
N PRO A 379 -17.57 26.27 16.19
CA PRO A 379 -17.22 25.23 17.15
C PRO A 379 -17.81 23.87 16.78
N ALA A 380 -16.94 22.85 16.76
CA ALA A 380 -17.25 21.60 16.11
C ALA A 380 -16.79 20.38 16.92
N ARG A 381 -17.28 19.21 16.50
CA ARG A 381 -16.89 17.89 17.00
C ARG A 381 -16.36 17.04 15.86
N ASP A 382 -15.60 16.01 16.20
CA ASP A 382 -15.04 15.08 15.23
C ASP A 382 -16.03 13.94 14.95
N TYR A 383 -16.12 13.60 13.67
CA TYR A 383 -17.01 12.56 13.16
C TYR A 383 -16.26 11.67 12.16
N ARG A 384 -16.51 10.37 12.24
CA ARG A 384 -16.16 9.38 11.21
C ARG A 384 -17.22 9.41 10.14
N LEU A 385 -16.78 9.43 8.89
CA LEU A 385 -17.67 9.24 7.76
C LEU A 385 -17.77 7.74 7.46
N VAL A 386 -18.85 7.12 7.90
CA VAL A 386 -19.03 5.65 7.85
C VAL A 386 -19.25 5.16 6.42
N ASN A 387 -20.04 5.89 5.63
CA ASN A 387 -20.31 5.59 4.22
C ASN A 387 -19.44 6.41 3.25
N ASN A 388 -18.17 6.61 3.58
CA ASN A 388 -17.27 7.42 2.77
C ASN A 388 -17.12 6.94 1.31
N ALA A 389 -17.21 5.64 1.03
CA ALA A 389 -17.15 5.08 -0.32
C ALA A 389 -18.23 5.64 -1.25
N GLU A 390 -19.38 6.02 -0.69
CA GLU A 390 -20.50 6.57 -1.44
C GLU A 390 -20.52 8.10 -1.36
N ALA A 391 -20.32 8.65 -0.16
CA ALA A 391 -20.44 10.07 0.10
C ALA A 391 -19.20 10.88 -0.31
N MET A 392 -18.00 10.44 0.10
CA MET A 392 -16.72 11.11 -0.17
C MET A 392 -15.57 10.09 -0.16
N PRO A 393 -15.33 9.39 -1.29
CA PRO A 393 -14.39 8.28 -1.36
C PRO A 393 -13.02 8.62 -0.75
N GLY A 394 -12.64 7.91 0.32
CA GLY A 394 -11.34 8.06 0.97
C GLY A 394 -11.23 9.17 2.01
N VAL A 395 -12.26 9.99 2.23
CA VAL A 395 -12.26 10.95 3.35
C VAL A 395 -12.51 10.17 4.66
N PRO A 396 -11.57 10.21 5.62
CA PRO A 396 -11.68 9.36 6.81
C PRO A 396 -12.64 9.93 7.85
N SER A 397 -12.62 11.25 8.01
CA SER A 397 -13.27 11.94 9.12
C SER A 397 -13.48 13.41 8.77
N LEU A 398 -14.35 14.06 9.54
CA LEU A 398 -14.77 15.44 9.35
C LEU A 398 -14.95 16.10 10.72
N ARG A 399 -14.53 17.36 10.84
CA ARG A 399 -14.85 18.19 12.02
C ARG A 399 -16.03 19.06 11.67
N LEU A 400 -17.18 18.88 12.33
CA LEU A 400 -18.43 19.54 11.94
C LEU A 400 -19.14 20.16 13.14
N CYS A 401 -19.74 21.34 12.94
CA CYS A 401 -20.73 21.89 13.87
C CYS A 401 -22.10 21.23 13.67
N ASP A 402 -23.02 21.43 14.61
CA ASP A 402 -24.32 20.75 14.61
C ASP A 402 -25.16 21.04 13.36
N ASP A 403 -25.13 22.28 12.86
CA ASP A 403 -25.82 22.66 11.62
C ASP A 403 -25.26 21.93 10.41
N CYS A 404 -23.93 21.87 10.29
CA CYS A 404 -23.28 21.14 9.21
C CYS A 404 -23.54 19.63 9.30
N VAL A 405 -23.61 19.05 10.50
CA VAL A 405 -24.01 17.64 10.69
C VAL A 405 -25.43 17.42 10.16
N GLY A 406 -26.38 18.31 10.50
CA GLY A 406 -27.76 18.24 10.03
C GLY A 406 -27.87 18.30 8.50
N ILE A 407 -27.18 19.25 7.88
CA ILE A 407 -27.14 19.42 6.41
C ILE A 407 -26.58 18.16 5.74
N ARG A 408 -25.44 17.65 6.23
CA ARG A 408 -24.74 16.52 5.60
C ARG A 408 -25.48 15.21 5.76
N ARG A 409 -26.11 14.96 6.91
CA ARG A 409 -27.05 13.84 7.08
C ARG A 409 -28.23 13.94 6.12
N GLY A 410 -28.71 15.16 5.84
CA GLY A 410 -29.74 15.42 4.81
C GLY A 410 -29.32 15.01 3.40
N TYR A 411 -28.01 15.00 3.10
CA TYR A 411 -27.45 14.49 1.83
C TYR A 411 -27.14 12.99 1.86
N GLY A 412 -27.47 12.27 2.93
CA GLY A 412 -27.26 10.82 3.06
C GLY A 412 -25.93 10.42 3.68
N GLU A 413 -25.18 11.34 4.29
CA GLU A 413 -23.95 11.01 5.00
C GLU A 413 -24.23 10.37 6.37
N ILE A 414 -23.51 9.28 6.68
CA ILE A 414 -23.56 8.59 7.96
C ILE A 414 -22.36 9.03 8.79
N LEU A 415 -22.63 9.87 9.79
CA LEU A 415 -21.64 10.50 10.66
C LEU A 415 -21.70 9.91 12.08
N GLU A 416 -20.61 9.26 12.50
CA GLU A 416 -20.43 8.66 13.82
C GLU A 416 -19.42 9.48 14.65
N PRO A 417 -19.78 10.02 15.83
CA PRO A 417 -18.83 10.76 16.67
C PRO A 417 -17.69 9.86 17.18
N PHE A 418 -16.49 10.40 17.32
CA PHE A 418 -15.39 9.74 18.03
C PHE A 418 -14.42 10.72 18.69
#